data_AF-A0A931YTC1-F1
#
_entry.id   AF-A0A931YTC1-F1
#
_cell.length_a   1.000
_cell.length_b   1.000
_cell.length_c   1.000
_cell.angle_alpha   90.00
_cell.angle_beta   90.00
_cell.angle_gamma   90.00
#
_symmetry.space_group_name_H-M   'P 1'
#
loop_
_entity.id
_entity.type
_entity.pdbx_description
1 polymer ?
#
loop_
_entity_poly.entity_id
_entity_poly.type
_entity_poly.pdbx_seq_one_letter_code
_entity_poly.pdbx_strand_id
1 'polypeptide(L)' 'MAGERSERSTRRCPVCRAKVVVELPGEVVIHNAILKVDSPTGRVTAKCARCKAWMEVPLRYIG' A
#
# COMPACT_ATOMS: atom_id res chain seq x y z
N MET A 1 0.50 -5.48 29.42
CA MET A 1 0.73 -6.64 28.53
C MET A 1 0.79 -6.11 27.11
N ALA A 2 1.87 -6.40 26.37
CA ALA A 2 2.19 -5.76 25.09
C ALA A 2 1.21 -6.19 23.98
N GLY A 3 0.73 -5.20 23.22
CA GLY A 3 -0.27 -5.37 22.18
C GLY A 3 0.25 -6.13 20.96
N GLU A 4 -0.36 -7.26 20.66
CA GLU A 4 -0.25 -7.93 19.37
C GLU A 4 -0.94 -7.08 18.31
N ARG A 5 -0.19 -6.17 17.68
CA ARG A 5 -0.58 -5.59 16.38
C ARG A 5 -0.53 -6.69 15.34
N SER A 6 -1.61 -7.47 15.27
CA SER A 6 -1.75 -8.54 14.30
C SER A 6 -1.91 -7.90 12.91
N GLU A 7 -0.79 -7.71 12.20
CA GLU A 7 -0.76 -7.43 10.76
C GLU A 7 -1.54 -8.57 10.07
N ARG A 8 -2.73 -8.29 9.54
CA ARG A 8 -3.57 -9.33 8.94
C ARG A 8 -3.08 -9.75 7.56
N SER A 9 -2.48 -8.81 6.82
CA SER A 9 -1.89 -9.04 5.52
C SER A 9 -0.89 -7.93 5.19
N THR A 10 0.26 -8.29 4.62
CA THR A 10 1.28 -7.34 4.16
C THR A 10 1.53 -7.56 2.68
N ARG A 11 1.28 -6.55 1.85
CA ARG A 11 1.75 -6.56 0.46
C ARG A 11 3.11 -5.89 0.37
N ARG A 12 4.04 -6.60 -0.27
CA ARG A 12 5.43 -6.16 -0.45
C ARG A 12 5.65 -5.68 -1.86
N CYS A 13 6.60 -4.77 -2.03
CA CYS A 13 7.08 -4.37 -3.34
C CYS A 13 7.61 -5.60 -4.09
N PRO A 14 7.15 -5.90 -5.32
CA PRO A 14 7.61 -7.07 -6.06
C PRO A 14 9.10 -6.98 -6.45
N VAL A 15 9.66 -5.77 -6.49
CA VAL A 15 11.06 -5.53 -6.89
C VAL A 15 12.02 -5.69 -5.70
N CYS A 16 11.78 -4.97 -4.59
CA CYS A 16 12.72 -4.90 -3.46
C CYS A 16 12.22 -5.55 -2.16
N ARG A 17 11.02 -6.13 -2.18
CA ARG A 17 10.37 -6.81 -1.05
C ARG A 17 10.14 -5.95 0.21
N ALA A 18 10.33 -4.64 0.13
CA ALA A 18 9.94 -3.70 1.18
C ALA A 18 8.44 -3.80 1.45
N LYS A 19 8.03 -3.68 2.72
CA LYS A 19 6.60 -3.58 3.08
C LYS A 19 6.05 -2.28 2.50
N VAL A 20 4.99 -2.36 1.71
CA VAL A 20 4.36 -1.18 1.08
C VAL A 20 2.93 -1.02 1.55
N VAL A 21 2.18 -2.12 1.70
CA VAL A 21 0.83 -2.08 2.24
C VAL A 21 0.79 -2.94 3.49
N VAL A 22 0.27 -2.38 4.58
CA VAL A 22 0.04 -3.09 5.84
C VAL A 22 -1.43 -2.95 6.19
N GLU A 23 -2.12 -4.08 6.28
CA GLU A 23 -3.50 -4.13 6.75
C GLU A 23 -3.53 -4.31 8.27
N LEU A 24 -4.10 -3.32 8.95
CA LEU A 24 -4.26 -3.26 10.40
C LEU A 24 -5.77 -3.31 10.74
N PRO A 25 -6.15 -3.51 12.01
CA PRO A 25 -7.56 -3.48 12.41
C PRO A 25 -8.22 -2.14 12.07
N GLY A 26 -9.12 -2.14 11.07
CA GLY A 26 -9.89 -0.97 10.67
C GLY A 26 -9.14 0.06 9.80
N GLU A 27 -7.87 -0.20 9.46
CA GLU A 27 -7.07 0.73 8.66
C GLU A 27 -6.14 0.00 7.68
N VAL A 28 -5.83 0.67 6.57
CA VAL A 28 -4.83 0.23 5.59
C VAL A 28 -3.76 1.30 5.51
N VAL A 29 -2.53 0.93 5.86
CA VAL A 29 -1.38 1.84 5.81
C VAL A 29 -0.61 1.58 4.53
N ILE A 30 -0.43 2.64 3.72
CA ILE A 30 0.39 2.60 2.51
C ILE A 30 1.67 3.38 2.77
N HIS A 31 2.80 2.69 2.82
CA HIS A 31 4.12 3.29 2.97
C HIS A 31 4.64 3.73 1.60
N ASN A 32 4.28 4.93 1.17
CA ASN A 32 4.67 5.50 -0.11
C ASN A 32 5.02 6.99 -0.01
N ALA A 33 5.71 7.48 -1.04
CA ALA A 33 5.96 8.91 -1.22
C ALA A 33 4.95 9.57 -2.17
N ILE A 34 4.38 8.81 -3.12
CA ILE A 34 3.48 9.33 -4.16
C ILE A 34 2.42 8.26 -4.49
N LEU A 35 1.16 8.68 -4.63
CA LEU A 35 0.07 7.89 -5.20
C LEU A 35 -0.24 8.40 -6.61
N LYS A 36 -0.54 7.48 -7.52
CA LYS A 36 -1.02 7.78 -8.87
C LYS A 36 -2.38 7.10 -9.05
N VAL A 37 -3.36 7.89 -9.49
CA VAL A 37 -4.72 7.43 -9.77
C VAL A 37 -4.92 7.35 -11.29
N ASP A 38 -5.46 6.23 -11.75
CA ASP A 38 -6.03 6.09 -13.10
C ASP A 38 -7.46 6.64 -13.06
N SER A 39 -7.72 7.76 -13.73
CA SER A 39 -9.02 8.45 -13.62
C SER A 39 -10.20 7.68 -14.20
N PRO A 40 -10.10 6.97 -15.35
CA PRO A 40 -11.25 6.20 -15.86
C PRO A 40 -11.69 5.06 -14.94
N THR A 41 -10.76 4.41 -14.24
CA THR A 41 -11.07 3.21 -13.45
C THR A 41 -11.11 3.45 -11.94
N GLY A 42 -10.48 4.52 -11.47
CA GLY A 42 -10.21 4.79 -10.06
C GLY A 42 -9.10 3.90 -9.48
N ARG A 43 -8.38 3.12 -10.28
CA ARG A 43 -7.28 2.26 -9.79
C ARG A 43 -6.16 3.13 -9.23
N VAL A 44 -5.61 2.72 -8.09
CA VAL A 44 -4.52 3.44 -7.43
C VAL A 44 -3.24 2.61 -7.45
N THR A 45 -2.14 3.26 -7.82
CA THR A 45 -0.79 2.71 -7.71
C THR A 45 0.03 3.57 -6.76
N ALA A 46 0.92 2.93 -6.02
CA ALA A 46 1.82 3.59 -5.08
C ALA A 46 3.27 3.42 -5.51
N LYS A 47 4.07 4.49 -5.35
CA LYS A 47 5.51 4.45 -5.56
C LYS A 47 6.21 3.94 -4.31
N CYS A 48 6.90 2.80 -4.42
CA CYS A 48 7.67 2.21 -3.33
C CYS A 48 8.71 3.21 -2.79
N ALA A 49 8.68 3.50 -1.50
CA ALA A 49 9.59 4.46 -0.88
C ALA A 49 11.06 4.04 -0.97
N ARG A 50 11.35 2.73 -1.03
CA ARG A 50 12.71 2.18 -1.11
C ARG A 50 13.27 2.20 -2.52
N CYS A 51 12.74 1.36 -3.42
CA CYS A 51 13.29 1.17 -4.77
C CYS A 51 12.65 2.04 -5.85
N LYS A 52 11.64 2.85 -5.50
CA LYS A 52 10.96 3.78 -6.41
C LYS A 52 10.13 3.12 -7.52
N ALA A 53 10.02 1.79 -7.55
CA ALA A 53 9.10 1.07 -8.44
C ALA A 53 7.63 1.35 -8.10
N TRP A 54 6.75 1.24 -9.10
CA TRP A 54 5.30 1.39 -8.94
C TRP A 54 4.63 0.04 -8.72
N MET A 55 3.60 0.00 -7.88
CA MET A 55 2.78 -1.19 -7.65
C MET A 55 1.33 -0.83 -7.34
N GLU A 56 0.39 -1.70 -7.71
CA GLU A 56 -1.02 -1.54 -7.37
C GLU A 56 -1.23 -1.71 -5.85
N VAL A 57 -2.11 -0.88 -5.30
CA VAL A 57 -2.52 -0.93 -3.89
C VAL A 57 -4.02 -1.21 -3.79
N PRO A 58 -4.52 -1.82 -2.71
CA PRO A 58 -5.94 -2.17 -2.57
C PRO A 58 -6.79 -0.95 -2.21
N LEU A 59 -6.62 0.16 -2.93
CA LEU A 59 -7.38 1.38 -2.79
C LEU A 59 -8.00 1.73 -4.14
N ARG A 60 -9.23 2.24 -4.11
CA ARG A 60 -9.91 2.78 -5.28
C ARG A 60 -10.30 4.22 -5.00
N TYR A 61 -9.94 5.12 -5.91
CA TYR A 61 -10.43 6.49 -5.88
C TYR A 61 -11.86 6.51 -6.40
N ILE A 62 -12.78 7.05 -5.59
CA ILE A 62 -14.17 7.26 -5.94
C ILE A 62 -14.35 8.77 -5.95
N GLY A 63 -14.38 9.35 -7.15
CA GLY A 63 -14.56 10.78 -7.38
C GLY A 63 -15.51 11.00 -8.54
#